data_AF-A0AAW1TKK2-F1
#
_entry.id   AF-A0AAW1TKK2-F1
#
_cell.length_a   1.000
_cell.length_b   1.000
_cell.length_c   1.000
_cell.angle_alpha   90.00
_cell.angle_beta   90.00
_cell.angle_gamma   90.00
#
_symmetry.space_group_name_H-M   'P 1'
#
loop_
_entity.id
_entity.type
_entity.pdbx_description
1 polymer ?
#
loop_
_entity_poly.entity_id
_entity_poly.type
_entity_poly.pdbx_seq_one_letter_code
_entity_poly.pdbx_strand_id
1 'polypeptide(L)'
;MKKRKQTGRMSDVLKKPRLQGHEIGDNCKCERFKCFEMINQDQMTRIMRQFNSFANRYDQDNYLCGLITVSNVRRRRPRVGEENAKLHNKSYSYKIRMIADDTHEVPVCRKAFISLHGITGRRLQFLQKSLTEHGVVQKDKRGKLVKTKLSDQTTD
;
A
#
# COMPACT_ATOMS: atom_id res chain seq x y z
N MET A 1 22.16 6.43 -13.82
CA MET A 1 22.11 6.44 -12.34
C MET A 1 23.26 5.60 -11.79
N LYS A 2 24.18 6.16 -10.98
CA LYS A 2 25.24 5.36 -10.32
C LYS A 2 24.62 4.53 -9.19
N LYS A 3 24.72 3.21 -9.26
CA LYS A 3 24.32 2.28 -8.19
C LYS A 3 25.13 2.62 -6.94
N ARG A 4 24.45 2.82 -5.80
CA ARG A 4 25.11 3.16 -4.52
C ARG A 4 26.07 2.02 -4.14
N LYS A 5 27.31 2.35 -3.77
CA LYS A 5 28.34 1.37 -3.38
C LYS A 5 27.81 0.54 -2.19
N GLN A 6 27.79 -0.79 -2.32
CA GLN A 6 27.44 -1.67 -1.20
C GLN A 6 28.65 -1.72 -0.26
N THR A 7 28.47 -1.27 0.98
CA THR A 7 29.55 -1.19 1.98
C THR A 7 29.55 -2.37 2.94
N GLY A 8 28.63 -3.34 2.79
CA GLY A 8 28.49 -4.48 3.70
C GLY A 8 27.96 -4.12 5.09
N ARG A 9 27.49 -2.88 5.31
CA ARG A 9 26.96 -2.44 6.61
C ARG A 9 25.75 -3.30 6.98
N MET A 10 25.65 -3.75 8.23
CA MET A 10 24.53 -4.58 8.71
C MET A 10 23.16 -3.97 8.40
N SER A 11 23.03 -2.64 8.46
CA SER A 11 21.81 -1.93 8.09
C SER A 11 21.45 -2.02 6.60
N ASP A 12 22.43 -2.23 5.71
CA ASP A 12 22.19 -2.49 4.28
C ASP A 12 21.80 -3.94 4.02
N VAL A 13 22.38 -4.89 4.77
CA VAL A 13 22.05 -6.32 4.70
C VAL A 13 20.62 -6.57 5.20
N LEU A 14 20.22 -5.95 6.31
CA LEU A 14 18.89 -6.11 6.92
C LEU A 14 17.75 -5.50 6.10
N LYS A 15 18.01 -4.70 5.06
CA LYS A 15 16.96 -4.10 4.22
C LYS A 15 16.18 -5.14 3.43
N LYS A 16 16.85 -6.18 2.93
CA LYS A 16 16.21 -7.26 2.16
C LYS A 16 15.29 -8.11 3.05
N PRO A 17 15.75 -8.68 4.18
CA PRO A 17 14.90 -9.42 5.10
C PRO A 17 13.69 -8.59 5.59
N ARG A 18 13.88 -7.31 5.91
CA ARG A 18 12.77 -6.43 6.33
C ARG A 18 11.72 -6.16 5.26
N LEU A 19 12.11 -6.24 3.98
CA LEU A 19 11.19 -6.05 2.87
C LEU A 19 10.39 -7.33 2.58
N GLN A 20 10.98 -8.50 2.80
CA GLN A 20 10.44 -9.80 2.43
C GLN A 20 9.92 -10.61 3.63
N GLY A 21 9.96 -10.05 4.84
CA GLY A 21 9.52 -10.69 6.08
C GLY A 21 8.12 -10.24 6.53
N HIS A 22 7.19 -10.04 5.58
CA HIS A 22 5.80 -9.79 5.95
C HIS A 22 5.12 -11.09 6.39
N GLU A 23 4.25 -10.98 7.39
CA GLU A 23 3.49 -12.10 7.95
C GLU A 23 2.00 -11.76 8.00
N ILE A 24 1.15 -12.79 7.97
CA ILE A 24 -0.30 -12.60 7.99
C ILE A 24 -0.67 -12.13 9.39
N GLY A 25 -1.36 -10.98 9.46
CA GLY A 25 -1.86 -10.43 10.71
C GLY A 25 -3.17 -11.08 11.17
N ASP A 26 -3.75 -10.52 12.23
CA ASP A 26 -4.95 -11.05 12.88
C ASP A 26 -6.17 -11.12 11.95
N ASN A 27 -7.03 -12.11 12.22
CA ASN A 27 -8.32 -12.23 11.58
C ASN A 27 -9.19 -10.97 11.84
N CYS A 28 -9.73 -10.40 10.77
CA CYS A 28 -10.55 -9.19 10.84
C CYS A 28 -11.93 -9.36 11.51
N LYS A 29 -12.40 -10.61 11.69
CA LYS A 29 -13.70 -10.99 12.28
C LYS A 29 -14.91 -10.25 11.69
N CYS A 30 -14.85 -9.87 10.41
CA CYS A 30 -15.92 -9.08 9.81
C CYS A 30 -17.09 -9.95 9.34
N GLU A 31 -18.30 -9.59 9.73
CA GLU A 31 -19.52 -10.35 9.37
C GLU A 31 -19.96 -10.11 7.92
N ARG A 32 -19.76 -8.90 7.41
CA ARG A 32 -20.24 -8.50 6.06
C ARG A 32 -19.57 -9.27 4.93
N PHE A 33 -18.25 -9.39 4.99
CA PHE A 33 -17.45 -10.00 3.93
C PHE A 33 -16.86 -11.35 4.35
N LYS A 34 -16.98 -11.74 5.64
CA LYS A 34 -16.46 -13.01 6.16
C LYS A 34 -15.06 -13.35 5.64
N CYS A 35 -14.17 -12.35 5.59
CA CYS A 35 -12.99 -12.42 4.73
C CYS A 35 -12.10 -13.64 5.01
N PHE A 36 -11.87 -14.00 6.27
CA PHE A 36 -11.03 -15.14 6.64
C PHE A 36 -11.76 -16.48 6.61
N GLU A 37 -13.08 -16.50 6.41
CA GLU A 37 -13.84 -17.73 6.17
C GLU A 37 -13.88 -18.06 4.68
N MET A 38 -13.95 -17.03 3.81
CA MET A 38 -13.99 -17.23 2.35
C MET A 38 -12.62 -17.49 1.73
N ILE A 39 -11.54 -17.12 2.41
CA ILE A 39 -10.17 -17.32 1.93
C ILE A 39 -9.60 -18.53 2.66
N ASN A 40 -9.16 -19.55 1.92
CA ASN A 40 -8.52 -20.71 2.53
C ASN A 40 -7.03 -20.43 2.86
N GLN A 41 -6.44 -21.29 3.68
CA GLN A 41 -5.06 -21.12 4.15
C GLN A 41 -4.02 -21.15 3.01
N ASP A 42 -4.24 -21.96 1.97
CA ASP A 42 -3.35 -22.04 0.81
C ASP A 42 -3.34 -20.71 0.03
N GLN A 43 -4.51 -20.11 -0.21
CA GLN A 43 -4.62 -18.81 -0.87
C GLN A 43 -3.97 -17.69 -0.03
N MET A 44 -4.17 -17.68 1.29
CA MET A 44 -3.46 -16.71 2.14
C MET A 44 -1.94 -16.85 2.03
N THR A 45 -1.45 -18.10 2.03
CA THR A 45 -0.03 -18.40 1.87
C THR A 45 0.49 -17.94 0.51
N ARG A 46 -0.27 -18.14 -0.57
CA ARG A 46 0.07 -17.66 -1.92
C ARG A 46 0.14 -16.14 -1.98
N ILE A 47 -0.86 -15.44 -1.45
CA ILE A 47 -0.88 -13.97 -1.38
C ILE A 47 0.37 -13.46 -0.66
N MET A 48 0.70 -14.06 0.49
CA MET A 48 1.87 -13.64 1.26
C MET A 48 3.19 -13.93 0.54
N ARG A 49 3.33 -15.13 -0.06
CA ARG A 49 4.52 -15.49 -0.84
C ARG A 49 4.72 -14.57 -2.04
N GLN A 50 3.65 -14.25 -2.77
CA GLN A 50 3.71 -13.30 -3.87
C GLN A 50 4.11 -11.91 -3.38
N PHE A 51 3.54 -11.45 -2.26
CA PHE A 51 3.86 -10.14 -1.72
C PHE A 51 5.32 -10.01 -1.24
N ASN A 52 5.86 -11.07 -0.64
CA ASN A 52 7.25 -11.15 -0.21
C ASN A 52 8.25 -11.39 -1.35
N SER A 53 7.80 -11.83 -2.53
CA SER A 53 8.68 -12.05 -3.69
C SER A 53 9.12 -10.75 -4.37
N PHE A 54 8.39 -9.65 -4.16
CA PHE A 54 8.73 -8.36 -4.76
C PHE A 54 10.11 -7.84 -4.32
N ALA A 55 10.89 -7.38 -5.29
CA ALA A 55 12.28 -6.99 -5.08
C ALA A 55 12.44 -5.66 -4.33
N ASN A 56 11.44 -4.78 -4.39
CA ASN A 56 11.49 -3.47 -3.75
C ASN A 56 10.11 -3.00 -3.28
N ARG A 57 10.12 -1.96 -2.44
CA ARG A 57 8.93 -1.37 -1.85
C ARG A 57 7.96 -0.80 -2.88
N TYR A 58 8.49 -0.25 -3.97
CA TYR A 58 7.67 0.34 -5.03
C TYR A 58 6.84 -0.73 -5.73
N ASP A 59 7.42 -1.89 -6.04
CA ASP A 59 6.70 -3.00 -6.68
C ASP A 59 5.60 -3.55 -5.77
N GLN A 60 5.88 -3.68 -4.46
CA GLN A 60 4.86 -4.04 -3.47
C GLN A 60 3.72 -3.01 -3.42
N ASP A 61 4.05 -1.72 -3.37
CA ASP A 61 3.06 -0.65 -3.29
C ASP A 61 2.23 -0.58 -4.60
N ASN A 62 2.86 -0.81 -5.76
CA ASN A 62 2.19 -0.88 -7.05
C ASN A 62 1.21 -2.05 -7.13
N TYR A 63 1.63 -3.22 -6.66
CA TYR A 63 0.75 -4.38 -6.51
C TYR A 63 -0.47 -4.06 -5.61
N LEU A 64 -0.25 -3.49 -4.42
CA LEU A 64 -1.33 -3.12 -3.50
C LEU A 64 -2.28 -2.09 -4.11
N CYS A 65 -1.76 -1.11 -4.84
CA CYS A 65 -2.57 -0.11 -5.53
C CYS A 65 -3.47 -0.71 -6.62
N GLY A 66 -3.00 -1.74 -7.32
CA GLY A 66 -3.82 -2.50 -8.28
C GLY A 66 -5.01 -3.24 -7.63
N LEU A 67 -4.99 -3.39 -6.31
CA LEU A 67 -6.04 -4.01 -5.50
C LEU A 67 -6.93 -3.00 -4.77
N ILE A 68 -6.74 -1.70 -5.01
CA ILE A 68 -7.54 -0.63 -4.40
C ILE A 68 -8.32 0.09 -5.49
N THR A 69 -9.63 0.16 -5.34
CA THR A 69 -10.49 0.98 -6.19
C THR A 69 -10.89 2.25 -5.46
N VAL A 70 -10.59 3.40 -6.05
CA VAL A 70 -10.98 4.73 -5.55
C VAL A 70 -12.26 5.17 -6.25
N SER A 71 -13.26 5.61 -5.50
CA SER A 71 -14.52 6.13 -6.03
C SER A 71 -14.89 7.47 -5.41
N ASN A 72 -15.59 8.33 -6.16
CA ASN A 72 -16.13 9.58 -5.62
C ASN A 72 -17.33 9.30 -4.71
N VAL A 73 -17.43 10.02 -3.59
CA VAL A 73 -18.58 9.92 -2.69
C VAL A 73 -19.80 10.52 -3.38
N ARG A 74 -20.78 9.67 -3.73
CA ARG A 74 -21.99 10.09 -4.49
C ARG A 74 -23.05 10.78 -3.63
N ARG A 75 -23.15 10.47 -2.34
CA ARG A 75 -24.14 11.04 -1.43
C ARG A 75 -23.57 11.23 -0.04
N ARG A 76 -23.90 12.35 0.60
CA ARG A 76 -23.58 12.68 1.99
C ARG A 76 -24.85 12.74 2.82
N ARG A 77 -24.72 12.38 4.10
CA ARG A 77 -25.77 12.55 5.12
C ARG A 77 -25.08 13.03 6.41
N PRO A 78 -24.54 14.26 6.44
CA PRO A 78 -23.87 14.77 7.62
C PRO A 78 -24.91 14.94 8.75
N ARG A 79 -24.53 14.56 9.97
CA ARG A 79 -25.39 14.71 11.17
C ARG A 79 -25.25 16.07 11.84
N VAL A 80 -24.26 16.86 11.41
CA VAL A 80 -23.94 18.21 11.87
C VAL A 80 -23.87 19.13 10.64
N GLY A 81 -23.94 20.45 10.85
CA GLY A 81 -23.75 21.43 9.78
C GLY A 81 -22.44 21.20 9.01
N GLU A 82 -22.43 21.51 7.72
CA GLU A 82 -21.31 21.17 6.82
C GLU A 82 -19.98 21.77 7.27
N GLU A 83 -19.99 22.97 7.86
CA GLU A 83 -18.78 23.65 8.38
C GLU A 83 -18.06 22.83 9.46
N ASN A 84 -18.80 22.04 10.25
CA ASN A 84 -18.26 21.22 11.33
C ASN A 84 -18.05 19.75 10.92
N ALA A 85 -18.47 19.37 9.71
CA ALA A 85 -18.40 17.99 9.24
C ALA A 85 -17.01 17.67 8.66
N LYS A 86 -16.36 16.61 9.16
CA LYS A 86 -15.17 16.04 8.51
C LYS A 86 -15.57 15.26 7.26
N LEU A 87 -15.72 15.97 6.15
CA LEU A 87 -16.17 15.39 4.89
C LEU A 87 -15.03 14.67 4.18
N HIS A 88 -15.31 13.46 3.71
CA HIS A 88 -14.44 12.75 2.77
C HIS A 88 -15.02 12.85 1.35
N ASN A 89 -14.17 13.15 0.38
CA ASN A 89 -14.55 13.26 -1.04
C ASN A 89 -14.41 11.91 -1.78
N LYS A 90 -13.64 10.98 -1.21
CA LYS A 90 -13.28 9.69 -1.82
C LYS A 90 -13.67 8.54 -0.90
N SER A 91 -14.10 7.44 -1.52
CA SER A 91 -14.30 6.15 -0.90
C SER A 91 -13.32 5.13 -1.50
N TYR A 92 -13.00 4.10 -0.71
CA TYR A 92 -12.03 3.09 -1.07
C TYR A 92 -12.62 1.71 -0.88
N SER A 93 -12.47 0.88 -1.89
CA SER A 93 -12.78 -0.56 -1.82
C SER A 93 -11.52 -1.36 -2.09
N TYR A 94 -11.44 -2.52 -1.45
CA TYR A 94 -10.26 -3.38 -1.47
C TYR A 94 -10.67 -4.74 -2.01
N LYS A 95 -9.78 -5.33 -2.79
CA LYS A 95 -9.94 -6.67 -3.33
C LYS A 95 -8.66 -7.47 -3.14
N ILE A 96 -8.76 -8.77 -3.29
CA ILE A 96 -7.63 -9.68 -3.44
C ILE A 96 -7.82 -10.50 -4.70
N ARG A 97 -6.73 -11.02 -5.27
CA ARG A 97 -6.80 -11.98 -6.37
C ARG A 97 -6.69 -13.38 -5.79
N MET A 98 -7.67 -14.22 -6.08
CA MET A 98 -7.63 -15.64 -5.75
C MET A 98 -7.29 -16.41 -7.03
N ILE A 99 -6.34 -17.33 -6.91
CA ILE A 99 -5.86 -18.14 -8.04
C ILE A 99 -6.29 -19.59 -7.75
N ALA A 100 -7.40 -19.99 -8.36
CA ALA A 100 -7.86 -21.37 -8.41
C ALA A 100 -7.71 -21.86 -9.87
N ASP A 101 -8.74 -22.44 -10.46
CA ASP A 101 -8.79 -22.79 -11.89
C ASP A 101 -8.77 -21.52 -12.75
N ASP A 102 -9.53 -20.50 -12.33
CA ASP A 102 -9.51 -19.15 -12.90
C ASP A 102 -9.08 -18.10 -11.87
N THR A 103 -8.44 -17.04 -12.37
CA THR A 103 -8.11 -15.87 -11.55
C THR A 103 -9.34 -14.99 -11.39
N HIS A 104 -9.79 -14.80 -10.15
CA HIS A 104 -10.92 -13.93 -9.84
C HIS A 104 -10.62 -13.02 -8.66
N GLU A 105 -11.35 -11.90 -8.58
CA GLU A 105 -11.14 -10.88 -7.56
C GLU A 105 -12.24 -10.93 -6.50
N VAL A 106 -11.84 -10.99 -5.22
CA VAL A 106 -12.77 -11.04 -4.08
C VAL A 106 -12.69 -9.76 -3.27
N PRO A 107 -13.83 -9.11 -2.97
CA PRO A 107 -13.85 -7.93 -2.12
C PRO A 107 -13.51 -8.29 -0.67
N VAL A 108 -12.67 -7.47 -0.05
CA VAL A 108 -12.27 -7.64 1.36
C VAL A 108 -12.43 -6.35 2.14
N CYS A 109 -12.61 -6.46 3.46
CA CYS A 109 -12.62 -5.29 4.32
C CYS A 109 -11.21 -4.70 4.47
N ARG A 110 -11.14 -3.43 4.89
CA ARG A 110 -9.86 -2.73 5.14
C ARG A 110 -8.94 -3.50 6.09
N LYS A 111 -9.49 -4.09 7.16
CA LYS A 111 -8.71 -4.86 8.15
C LYS A 111 -8.12 -6.12 7.53
N ALA A 112 -8.92 -6.89 6.79
CA ALA A 112 -8.45 -8.07 6.08
C ALA A 112 -7.36 -7.73 5.06
N PHE A 113 -7.52 -6.64 4.29
CA PHE A 113 -6.49 -6.20 3.34
C PHE A 113 -5.15 -5.91 4.02
N ILE A 114 -5.18 -5.28 5.20
CA ILE A 114 -4.00 -5.00 6.02
C ILE A 114 -3.36 -6.29 6.54
N SER A 115 -4.17 -7.18 7.14
CA SER A 115 -3.71 -8.43 7.73
C SER A 115 -3.14 -9.39 6.68
N LEU A 116 -3.84 -9.60 5.56
CA LEU A 116 -3.43 -10.55 4.50
C LEU A 116 -2.11 -10.18 3.83
N HIS A 117 -1.71 -8.90 3.85
CA HIS A 117 -0.45 -8.43 3.27
C HIS A 117 0.60 -8.07 4.32
N GLY A 118 0.31 -8.24 5.62
CA GLY A 118 1.26 -7.91 6.69
C GLY A 118 1.71 -6.44 6.66
N ILE A 119 0.81 -5.52 6.32
CA ILE A 119 1.12 -4.08 6.23
C ILE A 119 0.54 -3.28 7.38
N THR A 120 1.02 -2.06 7.57
CA THR A 120 0.45 -1.15 8.58
C THR A 120 -0.68 -0.31 8.00
N GLY A 121 -1.60 0.12 8.87
CA GLY A 121 -2.66 1.06 8.48
C GLY A 121 -2.13 2.38 7.91
N ARG A 122 -0.95 2.84 8.38
CA ARG A 122 -0.26 4.02 7.86
C ARG A 122 0.22 3.80 6.43
N ARG A 123 0.73 2.61 6.08
CA ARG A 123 1.08 2.28 4.68
C ARG A 123 -0.13 2.38 3.79
N LEU A 124 -1.27 1.82 4.21
CA LEU A 124 -2.50 1.88 3.42
C LEU A 124 -2.99 3.32 3.21
N GLN A 125 -2.97 4.17 4.25
CA GLN A 125 -3.34 5.58 4.15
C GLN A 125 -2.46 6.34 3.14
N PHE A 126 -1.17 6.05 3.11
CA PHE A 126 -0.26 6.61 2.11
C PHE A 126 -0.65 6.20 0.68
N LEU A 127 -0.97 4.92 0.45
CA LEU A 127 -1.41 4.44 -0.87
C LEU A 127 -2.72 5.10 -1.31
N GLN A 128 -3.69 5.21 -0.40
CA GLN A 128 -4.96 5.90 -0.64
C GLN A 128 -4.75 7.35 -1.06
N LYS A 129 -3.85 8.07 -0.37
CA LYS A 129 -3.47 9.44 -0.70
C LYS A 129 -2.80 9.52 -2.08
N SER A 130 -1.81 8.67 -2.35
CA SER A 130 -1.11 8.62 -3.63
C SER A 130 -2.06 8.36 -4.80
N LEU A 131 -2.99 7.41 -4.66
CA LEU A 131 -4.00 7.11 -5.68
C LEU A 131 -4.97 8.27 -5.90
N THR A 132 -5.37 8.94 -4.82
CA THR A 132 -6.29 10.08 -4.90
C THR A 132 -5.67 11.30 -5.57
N GLU A 133 -4.39 11.58 -5.28
CA GLU A 133 -3.69 12.79 -5.75
C GLU A 133 -3.06 12.60 -7.13
N HIS A 134 -2.59 11.40 -7.45
CA HIS A 134 -1.76 11.15 -8.64
C HIS A 134 -2.27 10.01 -9.53
N GLY A 135 -3.24 9.21 -9.10
CA GLY A 135 -3.71 8.03 -9.81
C GLY A 135 -2.72 6.85 -9.83
N VAL A 136 -1.46 7.07 -9.46
CA VAL A 136 -0.38 6.08 -9.49
C VAL A 136 0.46 6.11 -8.22
N VAL A 137 1.22 5.04 -7.99
CA VAL A 137 2.21 4.99 -6.90
C VAL A 137 3.36 5.93 -7.20
N GLN A 138 3.62 6.84 -6.27
CA GLN A 138 4.81 7.69 -6.33
C GLN A 138 6.02 6.94 -5.76
N LYS A 139 7.16 7.03 -6.45
CA LYS A 139 8.44 6.53 -5.90
C LYS A 139 8.82 7.32 -4.66
N ASP A 140 9.24 6.62 -3.62
CA ASP A 140 9.71 7.24 -2.37
C ASP A 140 10.84 8.24 -2.66
N LYS A 141 10.66 9.48 -2.22
CA LYS A 141 11.62 10.58 -2.37
C LYS A 141 12.45 10.79 -1.09
N ARG A 142 12.15 10.09 0.01
CA ARG A 142 12.90 10.22 1.27
C ARG A 142 14.37 9.85 1.09
N GLY A 143 15.26 10.63 1.72
CA GLY A 143 16.71 10.45 1.62
C GLY A 143 17.35 10.89 0.31
N LYS A 144 16.59 11.48 -0.63
CA LYS A 144 17.14 12.20 -1.78
C LYS A 144 17.33 13.67 -1.39
N LEU A 145 18.53 14.04 -0.97
CA LEU A 145 18.95 15.44 -0.99
C LEU A 145 19.07 15.87 -2.45
N VAL A 146 18.27 16.82 -2.91
CA VAL A 146 18.56 17.53 -4.15
C VAL A 146 19.78 18.39 -3.85
N LYS A 147 20.92 18.09 -4.46
CA LYS A 147 22.09 18.96 -4.40
C LYS A 147 21.79 20.18 -5.26
N THR A 148 21.22 21.23 -4.69
CA THR A 148 21.13 22.52 -5.36
C THR A 148 22.56 23.06 -5.43
N LYS A 149 23.18 23.01 -6.60
CA LYS A 149 24.39 23.81 -6.85
C LYS A 149 23.91 25.25 -6.86
N LEU A 150 24.26 26.05 -5.85
CA LEU A 150 24.23 27.50 -6.02
C LEU A 150 25.22 27.80 -7.15
N SER A 151 24.72 28.34 -8.26
CA SER A 151 25.57 28.98 -9.26
C SER A 151 26.01 30.31 -8.66
N ASP A 152 27.31 30.45 -8.39
CA ASP A 152 27.92 31.74 -8.07
C ASP A 152 27.70 32.67 -9.27
N GLN A 153 26.81 33.64 -9.10
CA GLN A 153 26.77 34.83 -9.94
C GLN A 153 27.82 35.78 -9.37
N THR A 154 29.03 35.75 -9.92
CA THR A 154 29.93 36.89 -9.82
C THR A 154 29.46 37.93 -10.83
N THR A 155 28.81 38.98 -10.32
CA THR A 155 28.65 40.27 -11.00
C THR A 155 30.00 40.99 -11.07
N ASP A 156 30.19 41.73 -12.16
CA ASP A 156 31.34 42.54 -12.60
C ASP A 156 32.29 43.11 -11.53
#